data_AF-A0A3D2B9A7-F1
#
_entry.id   AF-A0A3D2B9A7-F1
#
_cell.length_a   1.000
_cell.length_b   1.000
_cell.length_c   1.000
_cell.angle_alpha   90.00
_cell.angle_beta   90.00
_cell.angle_gamma   90.00
#
_symmetry.space_group_name_H-M   'P 1'
#
loop_
_entity.id
_entity.type
_entity.pdbx_description
1 polymer ?
#
loop_
_entity_poly.entity_id
_entity_poly.type
_entity_poly.pdbx_seq_one_letter_code
_entity_poly.pdbx_strand_id
1 'polypeptide(L)' 'MYALVLFICYLDAGCEDLVVDVYRTEPQCEASMDDQRIRHGGCYPVED' A
#
# COMPACT_ATOMS: atom_id res chain seq x y z
N MET A 1 10.75 -5.52 -6.14
CA MET A 1 10.47 -5.03 -4.77
C MET A 1 8.96 -5.09 -4.50
N TYR A 2 8.45 -4.61 -3.35
CA TYR A 2 7.02 -4.56 -3.05
C TYR A 2 6.61 -3.16 -2.57
N ALA A 3 5.62 -2.56 -3.21
CA ALA A 3 5.06 -1.27 -2.81
C ALA A 3 3.82 -1.47 -1.94
N LEU A 4 3.78 -0.80 -0.79
CA LEU A 4 2.57 -0.65 0.01
C LEU A 4 1.74 0.48 -0.60
N VAL A 5 0.58 0.13 -1.14
CA VAL A 5 -0.35 1.06 -1.79
C VAL A 5 -1.60 1.19 -0.95
N LEU A 6 -1.99 2.43 -0.64
CA LEU A 6 -3.22 2.79 0.05
C LEU A 6 -4.27 3.24 -0.97
N PHE A 7 -5.49 2.74 -0.85
CA PHE A 7 -6.63 3.13 -1.67
C PHE A 7 -7.49 4.13 -0.90
N ILE A 8 -7.50 5.37 -1.35
CA ILE A 8 -8.30 6.44 -0.74
C ILE A 8 -9.40 6.83 -1.72
N CYS A 9 -10.65 6.80 -1.28
CA CYS A 9 -11.78 7.34 -2.05
C CYS A 9 -12.28 8.62 -1.39
N TYR A 10 -12.19 9.73 -2.11
CA TYR A 10 -12.76 11.00 -1.69
C TYR A 10 -14.22 11.08 -2.12
N LEU A 11 -15.02 11.82 -1.35
CA LEU A 11 -16.46 11.96 -1.60
C LEU A 11 -16.79 12.58 -2.96
N ASP A 12 -15.93 13.46 -3.48
CA ASP A 12 -16.18 14.25 -4.70
C ASP A 12 -15.14 14.03 -5.82
N ALA A 13 -13.95 13.49 -5.49
CA ALA A 13 -12.80 13.43 -6.40
C ALA A 13 -12.46 12.02 -6.91
N GLY A 14 -13.27 11.02 -6.58
CA GLY A 14 -13.01 9.63 -6.97
C GLY A 14 -11.99 8.94 -6.05
N CYS A 15 -11.49 7.79 -6.50
CA CYS A 15 -10.53 6.99 -5.77
C CYS A 15 -9.12 7.17 -6.34
N GLU A 16 -8.14 7.31 -5.46
CA GLU A 16 -6.72 7.37 -5.80
C GLU A 16 -5.95 6.26 -5.08
N ASP A 17 -4.92 5.76 -5.77
CA ASP A 17 -3.88 4.94 -5.19
C ASP A 17 -2.71 5.81 -4.74
N LEU A 18 -2.26 5.60 -3.50
CA LEU A 18 -1.13 6.31 -2.91
C LEU A 18 -0.06 5.31 -2.49
N VAL A 19 1.17 5.49 -2.98
CA VAL A 19 2.32 4.71 -2.52
C VAL A 19 2.76 5.22 -1.15
N VAL A 20 2.67 4.36 -0.14
CA VAL A 20 3.08 4.65 1.23
C VAL A 20 4.58 4.43 1.39
N ASP A 21 5.08 3.26 1.00
CA ASP A 21 6.48 2.88 1.12
C ASP A 21 6.82 1.66 0.23
N VAL A 22 8.12 1.35 0.08
CA VAL A 22 8.64 0.21 -0.72
C VAL A 22 9.52 -0.70 0.14
N TYR A 23 9.24 -1.99 0.08
CA TYR A 23 9.90 -3.04 0.85
C TYR A 23 10.62 -4.02 -0.07
N ARG A 24 11.65 -4.69 0.47
CA ARG A 24 12.39 -5.70 -0.30
C ARG A 24 11.62 -7.00 -0.46
N THR A 25 10.76 -7.34 0.49
CA THR A 25 9.98 -8.59 0.49
C THR A 25 8.52 -8.34 0.82
N GLU A 26 7.63 -9.19 0.32
CA GLU A 26 6.18 -9.14 0.57
C GLU A 26 5.84 -9.19 2.08
N PRO A 27 6.43 -10.10 2.89
CA PRO A 27 6.08 -10.18 4.32
C PRO A 27 6.46 -8.93 5.11
N GLN A 28 7.50 -8.19 4.70
CA GLN A 28 7.84 -6.91 5.32
C GLN A 28 6.76 -5.85 5.02
N CYS A 29 6.26 -5.83 3.78
CA CYS A 29 5.18 -4.94 3.40
C CYS A 29 3.89 -5.27 4.16
N GLU A 30 3.52 -6.55 4.25
CA GLU A 30 2.31 -6.99 4.96
C GLU A 30 2.38 -6.67 6.46
N ALA A 31 3.53 -6.92 7.10
CA ALA A 31 3.74 -6.57 8.50
C ALA A 31 3.61 -5.05 8.73
N SER A 32 4.13 -4.23 7.82
CA SER A 32 4.01 -2.78 7.89
C SER A 32 2.57 -2.29 7.65
N MET A 33 1.83 -2.96 6.75
CA MET A 33 0.41 -2.67 6.52
C MET A 33 -0.42 -2.93 7.78
N ASP A 34 -0.15 -4.04 8.48
CA ASP A 34 -0.82 -4.38 9.75
C ASP A 34 -0.45 -3.39 10.86
N ASP A 35 0.83 -3.07 11.03
CA ASP A 35 1.33 -2.11 12.05
C ASP A 35 0.70 -0.72 11.88
N GLN A 36 0.62 -0.24 10.64
CA GLN A 36 -0.03 1.03 10.28
C GLN A 36 -1.56 0.95 10.25
N ARG A 37 -2.13 -0.24 10.51
CA ARG A 37 -3.57 -0.53 10.54
C ARG A 37 -4.28 -0.15 9.25
N ILE A 38 -3.58 -0.28 8.12
CA ILE A 38 -4.09 0.02 6.80
C ILE A 38 -5.05 -1.11 6.39
N ARG A 39 -6.34 -0.77 6.29
CA ARG A 39 -7.40 -1.73 5.92
C ARG A 39 -7.78 -1.70 4.45
N HIS A 40 -7.52 -0.57 3.80
CA HIS A 40 -7.83 -0.33 2.40
C HIS A 40 -6.52 -0.11 1.65
N GLY A 41 -5.68 -1.14 1.60
CA GLY A 41 -4.39 -1.10 0.94
C GLY A 41 -3.96 -2.49 0.47
N GLY A 42 -2.86 -2.54 -0.28
CA GLY A 42 -2.30 -3.76 -0.83
C GLY A 42 -0.78 -3.69 -0.94
N CYS A 43 -0.13 -4.84 -0.88
CA CYS A 43 1.28 -4.99 -1.20
C CYS A 43 1.39 -5.50 -2.64
N TYR A 44 1.97 -4.69 -3.52
CA TYR A 44 2.06 -5.01 -4.95
C TYR A 44 3.51 -5.21 -5.38
N PRO A 45 3.81 -6.25 -6.18
CA PRO A 45 5.14 -6.40 -6.75
C PRO A 45 5.44 -5.24 -7.70
N VAL A 46 6.62 -4.66 -7.56
CA VAL A 46 7.16 -3.63 -8.46
C VAL A 46 8.48 -4.09 -9.04
N GLU A 47 8.75 -3.71 -10.28
CA GLU A 47 10.06 -3.93 -10.91
C GLU A 47 11.15 -3.19 -10.12
N ASP A 48 12.35 -3.76 -10.09
CA ASP A 48 13.51 -3.19 -9.39
C ASP A 48 14.02 -1.92 -10.09
#